data_AF-A0A7W8D0Y6-F1
#
_entry.id   AF-A0A7W8D0Y6-F1
#
_cell.length_a   1.000
_cell.length_b   1.000
_cell.length_c   1.000
_cell.angle_alpha   90.00
_cell.angle_beta   90.00
_cell.angle_gamma   90.00
#
_symmetry.space_group_name_H-M   'P 1'
#
loop_
_entity.id
_entity.type
_entity.pdbx_description
1 polymer ?
#
loop_
_entity_poly.entity_id
_entity_poly.type
_entity_poly.pdbx_seq_one_letter_code
_entity_poly.pdbx_strand_id
1 'polypeptide(L)'
;MNETIQNIMDTVNKKGVQSNCKKILKKCSMKSAKDTGLITELAIWLYVYDYKSEAVSVCDLFKNESFDGNYTLWDNTDHAWCLKARILR
;
A
#
# COMPACT_ATOMS: atom_id res chain seq x y z
N MET A 1 -3.61 7.67 -6.31
CA MET A 1 -3.04 7.50 -4.95
C MET A 1 -3.84 8.27 -3.91
N ASN A 2 -3.75 9.61 -3.87
CA ASN A 2 -4.34 10.39 -2.76
C ASN A 2 -5.83 10.14 -2.54
N GLU A 3 -6.64 10.08 -3.61
CA GLU A 3 -8.07 9.76 -3.51
C GLU A 3 -8.33 8.38 -2.91
N THR A 4 -7.65 7.33 -3.38
CA THR A 4 -7.74 5.97 -2.83
C THR A 4 -7.41 5.94 -1.33
N ILE A 5 -6.33 6.62 -0.93
CA ILE A 5 -5.89 6.65 0.47
C ILE A 5 -6.84 7.46 1.34
N GLN A 6 -7.39 8.56 0.82
CA GLN A 6 -8.37 9.38 1.52
C GLN A 6 -9.66 8.58 1.77
N ASN A 7 -10.19 7.91 0.74
CA ASN A 7 -11.37 7.06 0.88
C ASN A 7 -11.16 5.95 1.94
N ILE A 8 -10.00 5.28 1.93
CA ILE A 8 -9.66 4.28 2.96
C ILE A 8 -9.59 4.90 4.35
N MET A 9 -9.02 6.10 4.48
CA MET A 9 -8.97 6.81 5.75
C MET A 9 -10.36 7.18 6.26
N ASP A 10 -11.31 7.48 5.37
CA ASP A 10 -12.66 7.86 5.76
C ASP A 10 -13.53 6.64 6.13
N THR A 11 -13.28 5.47 5.53
CA THR A 11 -14.10 4.26 5.73
C THR A 11 -13.53 3.27 6.75
N VAL A 12 -12.20 3.21 6.94
CA VAL A 12 -11.55 2.20 7.78
C VAL A 12 -11.05 2.79 9.10
N ASN A 13 -11.86 2.70 10.15
CA ASN A 13 -11.51 3.19 11.48
C ASN A 13 -10.63 2.20 12.28
N LYS A 14 -9.39 2.00 11.83
CA LYS A 14 -8.37 1.20 12.53
C LYS A 14 -7.10 2.02 12.74
N LYS A 15 -6.57 2.03 13.97
CA LYS A 15 -5.43 2.90 14.36
C LYS A 15 -4.21 2.76 13.42
N GLY A 16 -3.84 1.54 13.05
CA GLY A 16 -2.72 1.28 12.13
C GLY A 16 -2.96 1.86 10.74
N VAL A 17 -4.14 1.60 10.18
CA VAL A 17 -4.58 2.13 8.88
C VAL A 17 -4.60 3.66 8.88
N GLN A 18 -5.25 4.27 9.88
CA GLN A 18 -5.33 5.73 10.04
C GLN A 18 -3.94 6.39 10.13
N SER A 19 -3.02 5.79 10.88
CA SER A 19 -1.65 6.31 11.00
C SER A 19 -0.92 6.27 9.66
N ASN A 20 -1.02 5.18 8.93
CA ASN A 20 -0.34 5.01 7.65
C ASN A 20 -0.96 5.90 6.56
N CYS A 21 -2.29 6.00 6.46
CA CYS A 21 -2.96 6.93 5.54
C CYS A 21 -2.49 8.37 5.76
N LYS A 22 -2.42 8.84 7.01
CA LYS A 22 -1.93 10.19 7.34
C LYS A 22 -0.47 10.41 6.93
N LYS A 23 0.41 9.43 7.14
CA LYS A 23 1.81 9.51 6.70
C LYS A 23 1.92 9.58 5.18
N ILE A 24 1.11 8.78 4.49
CA ILE A 24 1.10 8.70 3.02
C ILE A 24 0.63 10.02 2.42
N LEU A 25 -0.54 10.51 2.84
CA LEU A 25 -1.13 11.76 2.35
C LEU A 25 -0.25 12.99 2.60
N LYS A 26 0.57 12.98 3.66
CA LYS A 26 1.42 14.13 4.00
C LYS A 26 2.62 14.30 3.07
N LYS A 27 3.27 13.22 2.63
CA LYS A 27 4.59 13.32 1.97
C LYS A 27 5.02 12.15 1.08
N CYS A 28 4.18 11.15 0.87
CA CYS A 28 4.59 9.98 0.10
C CYS A 28 4.76 10.35 -1.38
N SER A 29 5.95 10.08 -1.91
CA SER A 29 6.31 10.32 -3.30
C SER A 29 6.40 9.05 -4.13
N MET A 30 6.29 7.88 -3.47
CA MET A 30 6.55 6.53 -4.02
C MET A 30 7.99 6.29 -4.52
N LYS A 31 8.91 7.25 -4.37
CA LYS A 31 10.29 7.16 -4.90
C LYS A 31 11.34 6.69 -3.90
N SER A 32 10.93 6.28 -2.70
CA SER A 32 11.86 5.85 -1.65
C SER A 32 11.40 4.54 -1.02
N ALA A 33 12.35 3.75 -0.49
CA ALA A 33 12.03 2.45 0.12
C ALA A 33 11.12 2.62 1.34
N LYS A 34 11.24 3.77 2.02
CA LYS A 34 10.34 4.15 3.11
C LYS A 34 8.92 4.40 2.61
N ASP A 35 8.76 5.06 1.47
CA ASP A 35 7.45 5.33 0.88
C ASP A 35 6.80 4.04 0.38
N THR A 36 7.54 3.20 -0.36
CA THR A 36 7.03 1.91 -0.86
C THR A 36 6.72 0.96 0.29
N GLY A 37 7.54 0.96 1.34
CA GLY A 37 7.28 0.21 2.58
C GLY A 37 6.01 0.67 3.29
N LEU A 38 5.76 1.97 3.39
CA LEU A 38 4.53 2.50 4.01
C LEU A 38 3.25 2.09 3.25
N ILE A 39 3.29 2.11 1.92
CA ILE A 39 2.15 1.66 1.08
C ILE A 39 1.92 0.16 1.27
N THR A 40 2.99 -0.64 1.26
CA THR A 40 2.92 -2.08 1.45
C THR A 40 2.40 -2.43 2.85
N GLU A 41 2.88 -1.75 3.88
CA GLU A 41 2.41 -1.91 5.26
C GLU A 41 0.91 -1.60 5.39
N LEU A 42 0.43 -0.54 4.71
CA LEU A 42 -0.99 -0.23 4.66
C LEU A 42 -1.81 -1.37 4.03
N ALA A 43 -1.37 -1.93 2.90
CA ALA A 43 -2.05 -3.06 2.26
C ALA A 43 -2.10 -4.29 3.19
N ILE A 44 -1.00 -4.59 3.90
CA ILE A 44 -0.93 -5.67 4.89
C ILE A 44 -1.94 -5.43 6.03
N TRP A 45 -1.99 -4.23 6.60
CA TRP A 45 -2.95 -3.91 7.67
C TRP A 45 -4.39 -4.07 7.21
N LEU A 46 -4.72 -3.61 6.00
CA LEU A 46 -6.05 -3.78 5.43
C LEU A 46 -6.40 -5.26 5.27
N TYR A 47 -5.47 -6.06 4.77
CA TYR A 47 -5.65 -7.51 4.65
C TYR A 47 -5.84 -8.20 6.02
N VAL A 48 -5.01 -7.86 7.01
CA VAL A 48 -5.11 -8.42 8.38
C VAL A 48 -6.47 -8.10 9.02
N TYR A 49 -7.06 -6.96 8.70
CA TYR A 49 -8.39 -6.57 9.17
C TYR A 49 -9.54 -7.00 8.24
N ASP A 50 -9.27 -7.85 7.24
CA ASP A 50 -10.22 -8.39 6.27
C ASP A 50 -10.84 -7.36 5.29
N TYR A 51 -10.22 -6.20 5.11
CA TYR A 51 -10.55 -5.21 4.07
C TYR A 51 -9.86 -5.55 2.74
N LYS A 52 -10.24 -6.70 2.16
CA LYS A 52 -9.57 -7.28 0.99
C LYS A 52 -9.63 -6.39 -0.26
N SER A 53 -10.77 -5.76 -0.53
CA SER A 53 -10.95 -4.85 -1.68
C SER A 53 -10.03 -3.64 -1.62
N GLU A 54 -9.92 -3.05 -0.44
CA GLU A 54 -9.09 -1.89 -0.15
C GLU A 54 -7.61 -2.29 -0.20
N ALA A 55 -7.24 -3.44 0.36
CA ALA A 55 -5.88 -3.98 0.26
C ALA A 55 -5.45 -4.15 -1.20
N VAL A 56 -6.30 -4.73 -2.05
CA VAL A 56 -6.03 -4.85 -3.50
C VAL A 56 -5.88 -3.48 -4.15
N SER A 57 -6.76 -2.53 -3.82
CA SER A 57 -6.70 -1.16 -4.35
C SER A 57 -5.41 -0.43 -3.97
N VAL A 58 -4.86 -0.71 -2.78
CA VAL A 58 -3.55 -0.17 -2.35
C VAL A 58 -2.41 -0.86 -3.10
N CYS A 59 -2.45 -2.18 -3.31
CA CYS A 59 -1.45 -2.87 -4.13
C CYS A 59 -1.41 -2.33 -5.56
N ASP A 60 -2.58 -1.99 -6.14
CA ASP A 60 -2.70 -1.42 -7.48
C ASP A 60 -2.07 -0.03 -7.66
N LEU A 61 -1.66 0.62 -6.57
CA LEU A 61 -0.87 1.85 -6.66
C LEU A 61 0.48 1.63 -7.34
N PHE A 62 1.04 0.41 -7.27
CA PHE A 62 2.30 0.04 -7.91
C PHE A 62 2.16 -0.40 -9.38
N LYS A 63 0.96 -0.38 -9.97
CA LYS A 63 0.69 -0.94 -11.31
C LYS A 63 1.58 -0.40 -12.45
N ASN A 64 2.08 0.82 -12.30
CA ASN A 64 2.90 1.50 -13.30
C ASN A 64 4.39 1.48 -12.94
N GLU A 65 4.77 0.90 -11.80
CA GLU A 65 6.16 0.77 -11.39
C GLU A 65 6.79 -0.43 -12.09
N SER A 66 7.98 -0.24 -12.63
CA SER A 66 8.77 -1.28 -13.29
C SER A 66 10.10 -1.45 -12.57
N PHE A 67 10.58 -2.68 -12.49
CA PHE A 67 11.89 -2.95 -11.92
C PHE A 67 13.00 -2.28 -12.74
N ASP A 68 13.81 -1.45 -12.09
CA ASP A 68 14.90 -0.67 -12.71
C ASP A 68 16.30 -1.14 -12.28
N GLY A 69 16.39 -2.24 -11.53
CA GLY A 69 17.63 -2.72 -10.90
C GLY A 69 17.76 -2.40 -9.42
N ASN A 70 16.91 -1.54 -8.85
CA ASN A 70 16.96 -1.19 -7.43
C ASN A 70 16.12 -2.14 -6.56
N TYR A 71 16.74 -3.21 -6.09
CA TYR A 71 16.11 -4.19 -5.20
C TYR A 71 15.57 -3.59 -3.89
N THR A 72 16.23 -2.55 -3.36
CA THR A 72 15.79 -1.92 -2.10
C THR A 72 14.40 -1.28 -2.22
N LEU A 73 14.08 -0.73 -3.39
CA LEU A 73 12.74 -0.22 -3.69
C LEU A 73 11.78 -1.37 -4.06
N TRP A 74 12.27 -2.28 -4.89
CA TRP A 74 11.48 -3.34 -5.51
C TRP A 74 10.93 -4.35 -4.51
N ASP A 75 11.66 -4.69 -3.45
CA ASP A 75 11.23 -5.71 -2.48
C ASP A 75 9.85 -5.39 -1.86
N ASN A 76 9.56 -4.12 -1.60
CA ASN A 76 8.25 -3.70 -1.09
C ASN A 76 7.15 -3.86 -2.16
N THR A 77 7.46 -3.47 -3.40
CA THR A 77 6.54 -3.61 -4.54
C THR A 77 6.23 -5.08 -4.83
N ASP A 78 7.25 -5.94 -4.83
CA ASP A 78 7.11 -7.39 -5.01
C ASP A 78 6.24 -8.01 -3.90
N HIS A 79 6.45 -7.60 -2.65
CA HIS A 79 5.63 -8.05 -1.54
C HIS A 79 4.16 -7.62 -1.69
N ALA A 80 3.90 -6.39 -2.14
CA ALA A 80 2.54 -5.93 -2.43
C ALA A 80 1.87 -6.78 -3.53
N TRP A 81 2.61 -7.18 -4.58
CA TRP A 81 2.11 -8.08 -5.62
C TRP A 81 1.83 -9.49 -5.10
N CYS A 82 2.73 -10.05 -4.29
CA CYS A 82 2.53 -11.34 -3.64
C CYS A 82 1.29 -11.34 -2.74
N LEU A 83 1.08 -10.25 -1.98
CA LEU A 83 -0.12 -10.07 -1.17
C LEU A 83 -1.38 -10.02 -2.04
N LYS A 84 -1.37 -9.26 -3.14
CA LYS A 84 -2.50 -9.18 -4.07
C LYS A 84 -2.83 -10.57 -4.65
N ALA A 85 -1.83 -11.32 -5.10
CA ALA A 85 -2.00 -12.67 -5.61
C ALA A 85 -2.62 -13.61 -4.56
N ARG A 86 -2.23 -13.46 -3.28
CA ARG A 86 -2.82 -14.22 -2.17
C ARG A 86 -4.29 -13.87 -1.92
N ILE A 87 -4.67 -12.59 -2.05
CA ILE A 87 -6.06 -12.14 -1.82
C ILE A 87 -7.00 -12.63 -2.92
N LEU A 88 -6.53 -12.69 -4.16
CA LEU A 88 -7.32 -13.06 -5.34
C LEU A 88 -7.36 -14.57 -5.61
N ARG A 89 -6.68 -15.38 -4.80
CA ARG A 89 -6.71 -16.84 -4.87
C ARG A 89 -7.98 -17.39 -4.22
#